data_AF-A0A3D8SY14-F1
#
_entry.id   AF-A0A3D8SY14-F1
#
_cell.length_a   1.000
_cell.length_b   1.000
_cell.length_c   1.000
_cell.angle_alpha   90.00
_cell.angle_beta   90.00
_cell.angle_gamma   90.00
#
_symmetry.space_group_name_H-M   'P 1'
#
loop_
_entity.id
_entity.type
_entity.pdbx_description
1 polymer ?
#
loop_
_entity_poly.entity_id
_entity_poly.type
_entity_poly.pdbx_seq_one_letter_code
_entity_poly.pdbx_strand_id
1 'polypeptide(L)'
;MRQTACCLDYYLERFKALRPKHPLDKDFQFVGEFQGPERRYVPSWQLKPAENPFPVRDIGLSTWLEQQRVLRAYWRVQLCREVQDAARKGFMHWSVDGMSVIDLCCYVDIGNLLDDNDFDENSYGEPYVYQQGTLLEHELVESVLHYEEKSKEKSMRPTSVPVHLGLAPFNISTISEDDREVLGWHTSITYTFFYRLGGRPGHHVPIGPCSPLQHVEFKPFRDLGFAIWSRERMVAYGFLEPDARSDQDHTYFLAWKSVLGHENIEQVEQENQAWDERNADRLRNRLLSQS
;
A
#
# COMPACT_ATOMS: atom_id res chain seq x y z
N MET A 1 -16.09 -17.02 -4.83
CA MET A 1 -16.15 -16.40 -6.19
C MET A 1 -17.06 -15.17 -6.24
N ARG A 2 -18.35 -15.23 -5.88
CA ARG A 2 -19.22 -14.03 -5.89
C ARG A 2 -18.70 -12.87 -5.04
N GLN A 3 -18.22 -13.14 -3.83
CA GLN A 3 -17.64 -12.10 -2.95
C GLN A 3 -16.38 -11.46 -3.54
N THR A 4 -15.49 -12.25 -4.13
CA THR A 4 -14.29 -11.78 -4.84
C THR A 4 -14.64 -10.79 -5.95
N ALA A 5 -15.58 -11.16 -6.83
CA ALA A 5 -16.02 -10.31 -7.93
C ALA A 5 -16.65 -9.00 -7.42
N CYS A 6 -17.58 -9.07 -6.46
CA CYS A 6 -18.20 -7.85 -5.93
C CYS A 6 -17.21 -6.92 -5.21
N CYS A 7 -16.21 -7.48 -4.52
CA CYS A 7 -15.14 -6.71 -3.88
C CYS A 7 -14.27 -5.99 -4.93
N LEU A 8 -13.88 -6.70 -5.99
CA LEU A 8 -13.14 -6.11 -7.11
C LEU A 8 -13.92 -5.00 -7.78
N ASP A 9 -15.19 -5.23 -8.11
CA ASP A 9 -16.05 -4.22 -8.74
C ASP A 9 -16.18 -2.96 -7.85
N TYR A 10 -16.38 -3.16 -6.54
CA TYR A 10 -16.46 -2.07 -5.56
C TYR A 10 -15.23 -1.16 -5.57
N TYR A 11 -14.02 -1.74 -5.56
CA TYR A 11 -12.80 -0.96 -5.58
C TYR A 11 -12.51 -0.42 -6.98
N LEU A 12 -12.80 -1.19 -8.04
CA LEU A 12 -12.52 -0.80 -9.42
C LEU A 12 -13.32 0.43 -9.82
N GLU A 13 -14.60 0.51 -9.44
CA GLU A 13 -15.42 1.70 -9.67
C GLU A 13 -14.79 2.97 -9.07
N ARG A 14 -14.29 2.88 -7.83
CA ARG A 14 -13.63 3.99 -7.14
C ARG A 14 -12.31 4.34 -7.81
N PHE A 15 -11.51 3.34 -8.14
CA PHE A 15 -10.23 3.54 -8.79
C PHE A 15 -10.38 4.18 -10.17
N LYS A 16 -11.41 3.78 -10.95
CA LYS A 16 -11.71 4.38 -12.25
C LYS A 16 -12.12 5.85 -12.18
N ALA A 17 -12.64 6.30 -11.04
CA ALA A 17 -12.97 7.70 -10.82
C ALA A 17 -11.74 8.59 -10.59
N LEU A 18 -10.56 8.02 -10.35
CA LEU A 18 -9.36 8.79 -10.03
C LEU A 18 -8.87 9.64 -11.20
N ARG A 19 -8.44 10.86 -10.87
CA ARG A 19 -7.88 11.83 -11.81
C ARG A 19 -6.55 12.37 -11.26
N PRO A 20 -5.49 11.54 -11.27
CA PRO A 20 -4.20 11.94 -10.73
C PRO A 20 -3.59 13.09 -11.54
N LYS A 21 -2.75 13.87 -10.89
CA LYS A 21 -2.04 15.01 -11.47
C LYS A 21 -0.54 14.85 -11.38
N HIS A 22 0.18 15.32 -12.39
CA HIS A 22 1.63 15.30 -12.47
C HIS A 22 2.19 16.72 -12.53
N PRO A 23 3.45 16.94 -12.11
CA PRO A 23 4.08 18.25 -12.29
C PRO A 23 4.12 18.64 -13.77
N LEU A 24 3.85 19.92 -14.06
CA LEU A 24 3.94 20.47 -15.41
C LEU A 24 5.41 20.46 -15.89
N ASP A 25 6.32 20.80 -14.98
CA ASP A 25 7.75 20.66 -15.16
C ASP A 25 8.17 19.22 -14.84
N LYS A 26 8.68 18.50 -15.85
CA LYS A 26 9.06 17.09 -15.73
C LYS A 26 10.32 16.89 -14.89
N ASP A 27 11.15 17.91 -14.77
CA ASP A 27 12.38 17.87 -13.99
C ASP A 27 12.14 18.34 -12.54
N PHE A 28 10.89 18.69 -12.19
CA PHE A 28 10.53 19.08 -10.85
C PHE A 28 10.72 17.94 -9.85
N GLN A 29 11.35 18.26 -8.72
CA GLN A 29 11.52 17.35 -7.61
C GLN A 29 11.02 17.98 -6.31
N PHE A 30 10.35 17.16 -5.50
CA PHE A 30 10.04 17.54 -4.12
C PHE A 30 11.32 17.46 -3.28
N VAL A 31 11.93 18.62 -3.01
CA VAL A 31 13.17 18.72 -2.26
C VAL A 31 12.97 19.60 -1.03
N GLY A 32 13.24 19.05 0.15
CA GLY A 32 13.40 19.84 1.36
C GLY A 32 14.79 20.46 1.38
N GLU A 33 14.91 21.78 1.43
CA GLU A 33 16.22 22.44 1.41
C GLU A 33 16.20 23.84 2.03
N PHE A 34 17.38 24.41 2.25
CA PHE A 34 17.53 25.78 2.71
C PHE A 34 17.71 26.70 1.51
N GLN A 35 16.82 27.68 1.37
CA GLN A 35 16.78 28.59 0.22
C GLN A 35 17.05 30.04 0.63
N GLY A 36 17.52 30.83 -0.34
CA GLY A 36 17.74 32.28 -0.20
C GLY A 36 18.99 32.67 0.60
N PRO A 37 19.32 33.98 0.64
CA PRO A 37 20.50 34.49 1.33
C PRO A 37 20.47 34.26 2.84
N GLU A 38 19.28 34.17 3.44
CA GLU A 38 19.08 33.90 4.87
C GLU A 38 19.09 32.40 5.20
N ARG A 39 19.28 31.51 4.20
CA ARG A 39 19.21 30.05 4.36
C ARG A 39 17.95 29.62 5.12
N ARG A 40 16.78 30.04 4.65
CA ARG A 40 15.50 29.63 5.24
C ARG A 40 15.15 28.23 4.80
N TYR A 41 14.82 27.35 5.75
CA TYR A 41 14.36 26.01 5.43
C TYR A 41 12.98 26.06 4.74
N VAL A 42 12.87 25.39 3.59
CA VAL A 42 11.64 25.17 2.84
C VAL A 42 11.42 23.67 2.77
N PRO A 43 10.44 23.12 3.50
CA PRO A 43 10.16 21.69 3.48
C PRO A 43 9.40 21.29 2.21
N SER A 44 9.59 20.03 1.79
CA SER A 44 8.99 19.50 0.55
C SER A 44 7.46 19.55 0.54
N TRP A 45 6.81 19.37 1.69
CA TRP A 45 5.35 19.38 1.80
C TRP A 45 4.72 20.75 1.51
N GLN A 46 5.50 21.84 1.63
CA GLN A 46 5.05 23.21 1.28
C GLN A 46 5.19 23.53 -0.21
N LEU A 47 5.91 22.70 -0.98
CA LEU A 47 6.10 22.94 -2.40
C LEU A 47 4.80 22.75 -3.18
N LYS A 48 4.51 23.70 -4.08
CA LYS A 48 3.30 23.73 -4.91
C LYS A 48 3.70 23.88 -6.38
N PRO A 49 4.13 22.79 -7.05
CA PRO A 49 4.45 22.84 -8.47
C PRO A 49 3.19 23.17 -9.28
N ALA A 50 3.39 23.69 -10.49
CA ALA A 50 2.31 23.75 -11.47
C ALA A 50 1.86 22.32 -11.82
N GLU A 51 0.56 22.08 -11.89
CA GLU A 51 -0.02 20.74 -12.04
C GLU A 51 -0.61 20.56 -13.45
N ASN A 52 -0.51 19.35 -13.98
CA ASN A 52 -1.17 18.93 -15.21
C ASN A 52 -1.94 17.62 -14.96
N PRO A 53 -3.20 17.48 -15.43
CA PRO A 53 -3.91 16.20 -15.37
C PRO A 53 -3.11 15.10 -16.07
N PHE A 54 -2.98 13.94 -15.44
CA PHE A 54 -2.36 12.77 -16.06
C PHE A 54 -3.35 12.10 -17.03
N PRO A 55 -2.95 11.79 -18.28
CA PRO A 55 -3.81 11.10 -19.23
C PRO A 55 -3.94 9.61 -18.87
N VAL A 56 -4.85 9.31 -17.94
CA VAL A 56 -5.15 7.95 -17.49
C VAL A 56 -5.56 7.05 -18.65
N ARG A 57 -4.98 5.85 -18.69
CA ARG A 57 -5.39 4.77 -19.60
C ARG A 57 -6.16 3.70 -18.82
N ASP A 58 -7.46 3.57 -19.11
CA ASP A 58 -8.26 2.45 -18.57
C ASP A 58 -7.85 1.15 -19.27
N ILE A 59 -7.30 0.21 -18.50
CA ILE A 59 -6.88 -1.12 -18.99
C ILE A 59 -8.02 -2.16 -18.89
N GLY A 60 -9.23 -1.75 -18.52
CA GLY A 60 -10.43 -2.58 -18.55
C GLY A 60 -10.79 -3.18 -17.19
N LEU A 61 -11.22 -4.45 -17.21
CA LEU A 61 -11.65 -5.21 -16.03
C LEU A 61 -10.47 -5.60 -15.14
N SER A 62 -10.77 -6.20 -13.98
CA SER A 62 -9.73 -6.72 -13.09
C SER A 62 -8.90 -7.81 -13.76
N THR A 63 -7.57 -7.71 -13.69
CA THR A 63 -6.65 -8.71 -14.24
C THR A 63 -6.68 -10.00 -13.42
N TRP A 64 -6.10 -11.08 -13.94
CA TRP A 64 -6.01 -12.34 -13.19
C TRP A 64 -5.25 -12.16 -11.88
N LEU A 65 -4.13 -11.42 -11.88
CA LEU A 65 -3.34 -11.13 -10.68
C LEU A 65 -4.17 -10.43 -9.60
N GLU A 66 -4.94 -9.42 -9.98
CA GLU A 66 -5.82 -8.67 -9.07
C GLU A 66 -6.90 -9.57 -8.48
N GLN A 67 -7.45 -10.48 -9.30
CA GLN A 67 -8.40 -11.50 -8.84
C GLN A 67 -7.77 -12.46 -7.83
N GLN A 68 -6.54 -12.94 -8.09
CA GLN A 68 -5.84 -13.84 -7.16
C GLN A 68 -5.51 -13.15 -5.84
N ARG A 69 -5.11 -11.88 -5.86
CA ARG A 69 -4.85 -11.09 -4.64
C ARG A 69 -6.08 -11.04 -3.73
N VAL A 70 -7.24 -10.69 -4.28
CA VAL A 70 -8.50 -10.63 -3.51
C VAL A 70 -8.96 -12.03 -3.07
N LEU A 71 -8.83 -13.04 -3.94
CA LEU A 71 -9.17 -14.42 -3.59
C LEU A 71 -8.33 -14.94 -2.42
N ARG A 72 -7.01 -14.74 -2.47
CA ARG A 72 -6.06 -15.14 -1.42
C ARG A 72 -6.33 -14.41 -0.11
N ALA A 73 -6.66 -13.12 -0.17
CA ALA A 73 -7.04 -12.34 1.01
C ALA A 73 -8.30 -12.94 1.69
N TYR A 74 -9.33 -13.27 0.92
CA TYR A 74 -10.52 -13.95 1.47
C TYR A 74 -10.20 -15.31 2.07
N TRP A 75 -9.31 -16.09 1.46
CA TRP A 75 -8.87 -17.37 2.01
C TRP A 75 -8.15 -17.20 3.34
N ARG A 76 -7.28 -16.19 3.47
CA ARG A 76 -6.64 -15.87 4.76
C ARG A 76 -7.67 -15.48 5.82
N VAL A 77 -8.61 -14.60 5.49
CA VAL A 77 -9.70 -14.22 6.42
C VAL A 77 -10.49 -15.44 6.86
N GLN A 78 -10.85 -16.34 5.94
CA GLN A 78 -11.58 -17.56 6.25
C GLN A 78 -10.76 -18.49 7.15
N LEU A 79 -9.50 -18.76 6.79
CA LEU A 79 -8.59 -19.60 7.56
C LEU A 79 -8.42 -19.07 9.00
N CYS A 80 -8.18 -17.77 9.16
CA CYS A 80 -8.04 -17.16 10.47
C CYS A 80 -9.33 -17.29 11.31
N ARG A 81 -10.50 -17.11 10.71
CA ARG A 81 -11.79 -17.31 11.40
C ARG A 81 -11.98 -18.77 11.83
N GLU A 82 -11.59 -19.72 10.99
CA GLU A 82 -11.66 -21.16 11.30
C GLU A 82 -10.68 -21.55 12.42
N VAL A 83 -9.46 -21.00 12.42
CA VAL A 83 -8.48 -21.17 13.49
C VAL A 83 -9.00 -20.58 14.80
N GLN A 84 -9.57 -19.37 14.77
CA GLN A 84 -10.22 -18.76 15.93
C GLN A 84 -11.39 -19.61 16.46
N ASP A 85 -12.23 -20.15 15.58
CA ASP A 85 -13.33 -21.04 15.94
C ASP A 85 -12.82 -22.34 16.58
N ALA A 86 -11.78 -22.95 16.02
CA ALA A 86 -11.18 -24.17 16.53
C ALA A 86 -10.56 -23.97 17.92
N ALA A 87 -9.84 -22.87 18.12
CA ALA A 87 -9.28 -22.50 19.41
C ALA A 87 -10.39 -22.26 20.46
N ARG A 88 -11.46 -21.52 20.10
CA ARG A 88 -12.62 -21.30 20.99
C ARG A 88 -13.35 -22.60 21.37
N LYS A 89 -13.31 -23.61 20.51
CA LYS A 89 -13.87 -24.95 20.78
C LYS A 89 -12.91 -25.87 21.54
N GLY A 90 -11.71 -25.40 21.89
CA GLY A 90 -10.71 -26.18 22.62
C GLY A 90 -9.97 -27.22 21.77
N PHE A 91 -9.99 -27.10 20.44
CA PHE A 91 -9.27 -28.00 19.54
C PHE A 91 -7.79 -27.65 19.37
N MET A 92 -7.33 -26.53 19.91
CA MET A 92 -5.94 -26.08 19.81
C MET A 92 -5.29 -25.94 21.18
N HIS A 93 -3.98 -26.20 21.25
CA HIS A 93 -3.19 -26.16 22.49
C HIS A 93 -2.68 -24.74 22.85
N TRP A 94 -2.81 -23.78 21.95
CA TRP A 94 -2.45 -22.37 22.13
C TRP A 94 -3.70 -21.47 22.18
N SER A 95 -3.63 -20.37 22.94
CA SER A 95 -4.71 -19.38 23.00
C SER A 95 -4.58 -18.39 21.85
N VAL A 96 -5.71 -18.05 21.23
CA VAL A 96 -5.85 -16.95 20.27
C VAL A 96 -6.77 -15.84 20.80
N ASP A 97 -6.97 -15.81 22.13
CA ASP A 97 -7.86 -14.85 22.77
C ASP A 97 -7.34 -13.42 22.57
N GLY A 98 -8.22 -12.56 22.06
CA GLY A 98 -7.90 -11.16 21.77
C GLY A 98 -7.15 -10.92 20.46
N MET A 99 -6.75 -11.96 19.71
CA MET A 99 -6.12 -11.79 18.40
C MET A 99 -7.16 -11.43 17.33
N SER A 100 -6.91 -10.36 16.58
CA SER A 100 -7.66 -10.05 15.37
C SER A 100 -7.31 -11.02 14.24
N VAL A 101 -8.09 -10.98 13.15
CA VAL A 101 -7.76 -11.73 11.91
C VAL A 101 -6.40 -11.32 11.37
N ILE A 102 -6.03 -10.04 11.50
CA ILE A 102 -4.75 -9.52 11.01
C ILE A 102 -3.61 -10.06 11.87
N ASP A 103 -3.73 -9.98 13.20
CA ASP A 103 -2.71 -10.51 14.12
C ASP A 103 -2.44 -11.98 13.83
N LEU A 104 -3.51 -12.75 13.60
CA LEU A 104 -3.41 -14.16 13.26
C LEU A 104 -2.84 -14.39 11.86
N CYS A 105 -3.13 -13.53 10.87
CA CYS A 105 -2.48 -13.59 9.55
C CYS A 105 -0.97 -13.36 9.67
N CYS A 106 -0.50 -12.47 10.56
CA CYS A 106 0.94 -12.26 10.79
C CYS A 106 1.61 -13.54 11.29
N TYR A 107 0.94 -14.27 12.18
CA TYR A 107 1.47 -15.52 12.74
C TYR A 107 1.42 -16.70 11.76
N VAL A 108 0.42 -16.71 10.87
CA VAL A 108 0.15 -17.83 9.96
C VAL A 108 0.80 -17.61 8.59
N ASP A 109 1.64 -16.58 8.39
CA ASP A 109 2.10 -16.25 7.03
C ASP A 109 2.86 -17.42 6.38
N ILE A 110 2.14 -18.15 5.53
CA ILE A 110 2.54 -19.42 4.89
C ILE A 110 3.74 -19.19 3.97
N GLY A 111 3.98 -17.95 3.53
CA GLY A 111 5.18 -17.58 2.78
C GLY A 111 6.48 -17.83 3.56
N ASN A 112 6.47 -17.69 4.88
CA ASN A 112 7.64 -17.95 5.72
C ASN A 112 7.92 -19.46 5.88
N LEU A 113 6.92 -20.33 5.70
CA LEU A 113 7.08 -21.78 5.84
C LEU A 113 7.67 -22.45 4.60
N LEU A 114 7.72 -21.76 3.45
CA LEU A 114 8.16 -22.32 2.18
C LEU A 114 9.55 -21.82 1.72
N ASP A 115 10.15 -20.86 2.43
CA ASP A 115 11.46 -20.25 2.06
C ASP A 115 12.59 -20.51 3.08
N ASP A 116 12.38 -21.36 4.07
CA ASP A 116 13.35 -21.66 5.15
C ASP A 116 14.64 -22.42 4.71
N ASN A 117 14.97 -22.46 3.41
CA ASN A 117 16.13 -23.21 2.90
C ASN A 117 17.34 -22.36 2.48
N ASP A 118 17.36 -21.04 2.64
CA ASP A 118 18.54 -20.21 2.25
C ASP A 118 18.85 -19.06 3.23
N PHE A 119 18.80 -19.32 4.55
CA PHE A 119 19.24 -18.37 5.56
C PHE A 119 20.78 -18.29 5.62
N ASP A 120 21.40 -17.59 4.67
CA ASP A 120 22.82 -17.22 4.75
C ASP A 120 22.97 -16.02 5.70
N GLU A 121 23.49 -16.31 6.90
CA GLU A 121 23.69 -15.41 8.04
C GLU A 121 24.63 -14.22 7.72
N ASN A 122 25.28 -14.22 6.55
CA ASN A 122 26.19 -13.16 6.09
C ASN A 122 25.58 -12.14 5.10
N SER A 123 24.31 -12.26 4.72
CA SER A 123 23.67 -11.26 3.87
C SER A 123 23.23 -10.04 4.67
N TYR A 124 24.05 -8.98 4.67
CA TYR A 124 23.69 -7.64 5.17
C TYR A 124 22.54 -6.95 4.38
N GLY A 125 21.74 -7.69 3.60
CA GLY A 125 20.71 -7.18 2.68
C GLY A 125 19.29 -7.73 2.82
N GLU A 126 19.02 -8.76 3.62
CA GLU A 126 17.77 -9.56 3.47
C GLU A 126 16.72 -9.53 4.62
N PRO A 127 16.54 -8.46 5.44
CA PRO A 127 15.28 -8.24 6.18
C PRO A 127 14.16 -7.59 5.35
N TYR A 128 14.48 -7.11 4.14
CA TYR A 128 13.67 -6.12 3.43
C TYR A 128 12.55 -6.71 2.57
N VAL A 129 12.74 -7.87 1.94
CA VAL A 129 11.69 -8.49 1.08
C VAL A 129 10.55 -9.07 1.91
N TYR A 130 10.87 -9.69 3.05
CA TYR A 130 9.90 -10.31 3.93
C TYR A 130 8.91 -9.28 4.51
N GLN A 131 9.40 -8.08 4.84
CA GLN A 131 8.54 -6.99 5.30
C GLN A 131 7.59 -6.48 4.19
N GLN A 132 8.03 -6.50 2.93
CA GLN A 132 7.23 -6.00 1.80
C GLN A 132 6.07 -6.94 1.44
N GLY A 133 6.31 -8.25 1.46
CA GLY A 133 5.28 -9.26 1.30
C GLY A 133 4.24 -9.15 2.41
N THR A 134 4.70 -9.13 3.66
CA THR A 134 3.84 -9.01 4.85
C THR A 134 2.93 -7.77 4.77
N LEU A 135 3.48 -6.59 4.43
CA LEU A 135 2.71 -5.35 4.32
C LEU A 135 1.63 -5.42 3.23
N LEU A 136 1.96 -5.94 2.04
CA LEU A 136 0.97 -6.09 0.97
C LEU A 136 -0.17 -7.01 1.40
N GLU A 137 0.18 -8.13 2.02
CA GLU A 137 -0.79 -9.17 2.40
C GLU A 137 -1.72 -8.67 3.51
N HIS A 138 -1.20 -7.89 4.45
CA HIS A 138 -2.00 -7.20 5.44
C HIS A 138 -2.99 -6.24 4.79
N GLU A 139 -2.51 -5.40 3.88
CA GLU A 139 -3.36 -4.41 3.22
C GLU A 139 -4.42 -5.06 2.33
N LEU A 140 -4.13 -6.22 1.74
CA LEU A 140 -5.11 -7.03 1.03
C LEU A 140 -6.19 -7.61 1.97
N VAL A 141 -5.79 -8.16 3.13
CA VAL A 141 -6.71 -8.66 4.16
C VAL A 141 -7.59 -7.52 4.69
N GLU A 142 -6.99 -6.38 5.00
CA GLU A 142 -7.69 -5.18 5.44
C GLU A 142 -8.68 -4.68 4.36
N SER A 143 -8.29 -4.68 3.10
CA SER A 143 -9.16 -4.26 1.99
C SER A 143 -10.41 -5.14 1.88
N VAL A 144 -10.29 -6.47 2.04
CA VAL A 144 -11.46 -7.36 1.98
C VAL A 144 -12.33 -7.26 3.24
N LEU A 145 -11.74 -7.05 4.42
CA LEU A 145 -12.48 -6.83 5.66
C LEU A 145 -13.25 -5.51 5.63
N HIS A 146 -12.63 -4.43 5.15
CA HIS A 146 -13.26 -3.15 4.92
C HIS A 146 -14.44 -3.29 3.94
N TYR A 147 -14.25 -3.98 2.82
CA TYR A 147 -15.35 -4.24 1.89
C TYR A 147 -16.47 -5.07 2.55
N GLU A 148 -16.15 -6.10 3.34
CA GLU A 148 -17.17 -6.87 4.06
C GLU A 148 -18.00 -5.99 4.99
N GLU A 149 -17.37 -5.10 5.76
CA GLU A 149 -18.05 -4.13 6.62
C GLU A 149 -19.00 -3.21 5.82
N LYS A 150 -18.50 -2.61 4.74
CA LYS A 150 -19.32 -1.75 3.86
C LYS A 150 -20.42 -2.50 3.13
N SER A 151 -20.20 -3.76 2.79
CA SER A 151 -21.23 -4.60 2.18
C SER A 151 -22.33 -4.95 3.19
N LYS A 152 -21.99 -5.16 4.48
CA LYS A 152 -22.96 -5.40 5.55
C LYS A 152 -23.82 -4.16 5.83
N GLU A 153 -23.23 -2.97 5.84
CA GLU A 153 -23.96 -1.69 5.94
C GLU A 153 -25.00 -1.54 4.81
N LYS A 154 -24.66 -1.95 3.58
CA LYS A 154 -25.60 -1.97 2.44
C LYS A 154 -26.61 -3.13 2.50
N SER A 155 -26.30 -4.18 3.25
CA SER A 155 -27.08 -5.42 3.36
C SER A 155 -27.93 -5.46 4.64
N MET A 156 -28.66 -4.39 4.98
CA MET A 156 -29.80 -4.45 5.91
C MET A 156 -31.07 -4.99 5.22
N ARG A 157 -30.92 -6.03 4.41
CA ARG A 157 -31.95 -7.01 4.06
C ARG A 157 -31.28 -8.37 4.01
N PRO A 158 -31.58 -9.28 4.94
CA PRO A 158 -30.92 -10.56 4.99
C PRO A 158 -31.50 -11.46 3.90
N THR A 159 -30.64 -12.08 3.12
CA THR A 159 -30.99 -13.38 2.54
C THR A 159 -29.84 -14.32 2.86
N SER A 160 -30.03 -15.01 3.98
CA SER A 160 -29.28 -16.19 4.36
C SER A 160 -29.34 -17.21 3.23
N VAL A 161 -28.26 -17.34 2.47
CA VAL A 161 -28.04 -18.51 1.61
C VAL A 161 -26.79 -19.21 2.12
N PRO A 162 -26.88 -20.50 2.49
CA PRO A 162 -25.71 -21.27 2.91
C PRO A 162 -24.70 -21.34 1.76
N VAL A 163 -23.44 -21.00 2.03
CA VAL A 163 -22.36 -21.19 1.08
C VAL A 163 -22.03 -22.69 1.04
N HIS A 164 -22.59 -23.41 0.07
CA HIS A 164 -22.06 -24.71 -0.31
C HIS A 164 -20.74 -24.50 -1.05
N LEU A 165 -19.63 -24.92 -0.43
CA LEU A 165 -18.33 -25.10 -1.08
C LEU A 165 -18.40 -26.31 -2.03
N GLY A 166 -19.10 -26.15 -3.15
CA GLY A 166 -18.97 -27.05 -4.29
C GLY A 166 -17.62 -26.81 -4.93
N LEU A 167 -16.62 -27.63 -4.60
CA LEU A 167 -15.34 -27.69 -5.28
C LEU A 167 -15.58 -28.25 -6.70
N ALA A 168 -16.00 -27.40 -7.63
CA ALA A 168 -15.81 -27.69 -9.05
C ALA A 168 -14.31 -27.80 -9.31
N PRO A 169 -13.85 -28.75 -10.17
CA PRO A 169 -12.44 -28.91 -10.45
C PRO A 169 -11.89 -27.60 -11.03
N PHE A 170 -11.06 -26.93 -10.25
CA PHE A 170 -10.45 -25.66 -10.62
C PHE A 170 -9.48 -25.92 -11.77
N ASN A 171 -9.79 -25.39 -12.94
CA ASN A 171 -8.77 -25.20 -13.96
C ASN A 171 -7.97 -23.95 -13.52
N ILE A 172 -7.05 -24.16 -12.57
CA ILE A 172 -6.05 -23.14 -12.23
C ILE A 172 -5.20 -23.01 -13.50
N SER A 173 -5.37 -21.92 -14.24
CA SER A 173 -4.44 -21.60 -15.32
C SER A 173 -3.04 -21.70 -14.75
N THR A 174 -2.25 -22.62 -15.30
CA THR A 174 -0.86 -22.80 -14.95
C THR A 174 -0.13 -21.50 -15.26
N ILE A 175 0.52 -20.95 -14.23
CA ILE A 175 1.50 -19.86 -14.26
C ILE A 175 2.23 -19.84 -15.60
N SER A 176 2.13 -18.75 -16.35
CA SER A 176 3.14 -18.45 -17.36
C SER A 176 4.37 -17.89 -16.65
N GLU A 177 5.58 -18.09 -17.17
CA GLU A 177 6.81 -17.57 -16.54
C GLU A 177 6.80 -16.03 -16.36
N ASP A 178 5.95 -15.31 -17.11
CA ASP A 178 5.72 -13.87 -16.98
C ASP A 178 4.88 -13.48 -15.73
N ASP A 179 4.20 -14.44 -15.08
CA ASP A 179 3.43 -14.21 -13.84
C ASP A 179 4.30 -14.15 -12.57
N ARG A 180 5.64 -14.17 -12.70
CA ARG A 180 6.61 -13.95 -11.60
C ARG A 180 6.47 -12.57 -10.93
N GLU A 181 5.61 -11.69 -11.43
CA GLU A 181 5.15 -10.48 -10.71
C GLU A 181 4.60 -10.81 -9.30
N VAL A 182 4.08 -12.02 -9.04
CA VAL A 182 3.51 -12.35 -7.72
C VAL A 182 4.55 -12.27 -6.58
N LEU A 183 5.85 -12.35 -6.86
CA LEU A 183 6.93 -12.46 -5.86
C LEU A 183 8.09 -11.46 -6.03
N GLY A 184 8.02 -10.53 -6.98
CA GLY A 184 9.12 -9.59 -7.23
C GLY A 184 9.18 -8.41 -6.24
N TRP A 185 10.39 -7.94 -5.94
CA TRP A 185 10.70 -6.70 -5.19
C TRP A 185 9.90 -5.46 -5.65
N HIS A 186 9.39 -5.46 -6.88
CA HIS A 186 8.75 -4.32 -7.54
C HIS A 186 7.22 -4.35 -7.58
N THR A 187 6.56 -5.42 -7.09
CA THR A 187 5.10 -5.56 -7.21
C THR A 187 4.33 -5.20 -5.95
N SER A 188 5.05 -4.98 -4.84
CA SER A 188 4.51 -4.44 -3.60
C SER A 188 4.41 -2.92 -3.74
N ILE A 189 3.31 -2.42 -4.29
CA ILE A 189 2.94 -0.99 -4.24
C ILE A 189 3.04 -0.43 -2.81
N THR A 190 2.80 -1.29 -1.82
CA THR A 190 3.00 -1.02 -0.40
C THR A 190 4.46 -0.71 -0.06
N TYR A 191 5.47 -1.26 -0.74
CA TYR A 191 6.86 -0.84 -0.59
C TYR A 191 7.03 0.64 -0.98
N THR A 192 6.65 1.01 -2.21
CA THR A 192 6.74 2.40 -2.69
C THR A 192 6.01 3.33 -1.71
N PHE A 193 4.85 2.91 -1.22
CA PHE A 193 4.12 3.67 -0.22
C PHE A 193 4.86 3.83 1.12
N PHE A 194 5.11 2.73 1.83
CA PHE A 194 5.62 2.75 3.20
C PHE A 194 7.07 3.25 3.30
N TYR A 195 7.87 3.07 2.24
CA TYR A 195 9.26 3.50 2.23
C TYR A 195 9.47 4.89 1.63
N ARG A 196 8.71 5.26 0.59
CA ARG A 196 8.94 6.51 -0.14
C ARG A 196 7.90 7.59 0.14
N LEU A 197 6.61 7.21 0.21
CA LEU A 197 5.51 8.19 0.31
C LEU A 197 5.20 8.60 1.74
N GLY A 198 4.75 7.65 2.57
CA GLY A 198 4.39 7.91 3.97
C GLY A 198 5.59 8.06 4.88
N GLY A 199 6.77 7.58 4.46
CA GLY A 199 7.95 7.51 5.30
C GLY A 199 7.76 6.45 6.41
N ARG A 200 8.83 5.73 6.74
CA ARG A 200 8.78 4.80 7.87
C ARG A 200 8.52 5.58 9.17
N PRO A 201 7.77 5.03 10.14
CA PRO A 201 7.76 5.55 11.50
C PRO A 201 9.20 5.77 12.00
N GLY A 202 9.55 7.01 12.33
CA GLY A 202 10.91 7.40 12.75
C GLY A 202 11.91 7.75 11.63
N HIS A 203 11.55 7.60 10.35
CA HIS A 203 12.40 7.93 9.21
C HIS A 203 11.81 9.11 8.41
N HIS A 204 11.99 10.32 8.93
CA HIS A 204 11.71 11.56 8.20
C HIS A 204 12.98 12.03 7.48
N VAL A 205 12.87 12.34 6.19
CA VAL A 205 13.98 12.88 5.38
C VAL A 205 13.77 14.38 5.22
N PRO A 206 14.37 15.20 6.10
CA PRO A 206 14.11 16.64 6.07
C PRO A 206 14.86 17.37 4.94
N ILE A 207 15.95 16.80 4.41
CA ILE A 207 16.79 17.47 3.43
C ILE A 207 17.01 16.56 2.23
N GLY A 208 16.93 17.11 1.02
CA GLY A 208 17.05 16.38 -0.24
C GLY A 208 15.69 15.92 -0.79
N PRO A 209 15.69 15.05 -1.82
CA PRO A 209 14.47 14.52 -2.41
C PRO A 209 13.63 13.75 -1.37
N CYS A 210 12.44 14.26 -1.05
CA CYS A 210 11.55 13.65 -0.06
C CYS A 210 10.07 13.88 -0.37
N SER A 211 9.24 12.93 0.05
CA SER A 211 7.80 12.97 -0.21
C SER A 211 7.12 14.13 0.53
N PRO A 212 6.19 14.85 -0.13
CA PRO A 212 5.30 15.82 0.52
C PRO A 212 4.21 15.14 1.36
N LEU A 213 4.13 13.80 1.32
CA LEU A 213 3.16 12.99 2.04
C LEU A 213 3.77 12.22 3.21
N GLN A 214 4.90 12.68 3.75
CA GLN A 214 5.46 12.10 4.96
C GLN A 214 4.40 12.08 6.07
N HIS A 215 4.36 10.96 6.81
CA HIS A 215 3.40 10.60 7.84
C HIS A 215 1.99 10.20 7.37
N VAL A 216 1.70 10.21 6.07
CA VAL A 216 0.38 9.74 5.60
C VAL A 216 0.16 8.26 5.91
N GLU A 217 -0.99 7.94 6.50
CA GLU A 217 -1.44 6.56 6.67
C GLU A 217 -1.82 5.94 5.32
N PHE A 218 -1.73 4.61 5.19
CA PHE A 218 -2.16 3.92 3.96
C PHE A 218 -3.68 3.87 3.79
N LYS A 219 -4.44 4.09 4.86
CA LYS A 219 -5.90 3.94 4.91
C LYS A 219 -6.64 4.64 3.75
N PRO A 220 -6.37 5.91 3.38
CA PRO A 220 -7.03 6.56 2.25
C PRO A 220 -6.79 5.85 0.90
N PHE A 221 -5.64 5.21 0.74
CA PHE A 221 -5.29 4.46 -0.46
C PHE A 221 -5.88 3.05 -0.45
N ARG A 222 -6.02 2.44 0.73
CA ARG A 222 -6.78 1.20 0.94
C ARG A 222 -8.23 1.37 0.52
N ASP A 223 -8.86 2.50 0.85
CA ASP A 223 -10.25 2.80 0.44
C ASP A 223 -10.43 2.88 -1.09
N LEU A 224 -9.34 3.11 -1.81
CA LEU A 224 -9.25 3.13 -3.28
C LEU A 224 -8.75 1.79 -3.87
N GLY A 225 -8.48 0.79 -3.02
CA GLY A 225 -8.04 -0.54 -3.42
C GLY A 225 -6.59 -0.62 -3.87
N PHE A 226 -5.72 0.33 -3.49
CA PHE A 226 -4.34 0.40 -4.01
C PHE A 226 -3.53 -0.90 -3.83
N ALA A 227 -3.75 -1.64 -2.74
CA ALA A 227 -3.10 -2.94 -2.53
C ALA A 227 -3.52 -4.02 -3.55
N ILE A 228 -4.69 -3.88 -4.16
CA ILE A 228 -5.25 -4.86 -5.10
C ILE A 228 -4.58 -4.75 -6.47
N TRP A 229 -4.36 -3.52 -6.95
CA TRP A 229 -4.11 -3.23 -8.36
C TRP A 229 -2.73 -3.68 -8.86
N SER A 230 -2.70 -4.23 -10.07
CA SER A 230 -1.46 -4.65 -10.72
C SER A 230 -0.56 -3.45 -11.02
N ARG A 231 0.75 -3.70 -11.15
CA ARG A 231 1.69 -2.66 -11.55
C ARG A 231 1.27 -2.00 -12.86
N GLU A 232 0.84 -2.81 -13.83
CA GLU A 232 0.31 -2.32 -15.11
C GLU A 232 -0.79 -1.28 -14.92
N ARG A 233 -1.77 -1.55 -14.03
CA ARG A 233 -2.85 -0.61 -13.74
C ARG A 233 -2.33 0.67 -13.10
N MET A 234 -1.43 0.53 -12.12
CA MET A 234 -0.85 1.68 -11.42
C MET A 234 -0.03 2.58 -12.36
N VAL A 235 0.74 1.99 -13.28
CA VAL A 235 1.47 2.69 -14.34
C VAL A 235 0.49 3.36 -15.31
N ALA A 236 -0.56 2.66 -15.73
CA ALA A 236 -1.57 3.19 -16.63
C ALA A 236 -2.35 4.40 -16.05
N TYR A 237 -2.40 4.49 -14.72
CA TYR A 237 -2.97 5.63 -14.00
C TYR A 237 -1.91 6.66 -13.57
N GLY A 238 -0.63 6.44 -13.87
CA GLY A 238 0.43 7.40 -13.57
C GLY A 238 0.81 7.46 -12.09
N PHE A 239 0.67 6.37 -11.35
CA PHE A 239 1.15 6.30 -9.96
C PHE A 239 2.54 5.66 -9.82
N LEU A 240 3.05 5.02 -10.89
CA LEU A 240 4.36 4.36 -10.95
C LEU A 240 5.03 4.61 -12.31
N GLU A 241 6.37 4.59 -12.35
CA GLU A 241 7.11 4.59 -13.63
C GLU A 241 6.86 3.28 -14.38
N PRO A 242 6.80 3.29 -15.72
CA PRO A 242 6.89 2.07 -16.51
C PRO A 242 8.22 1.32 -16.27
N ASP A 243 9.35 2.03 -16.18
CA ASP A 243 10.69 1.45 -16.10
C ASP A 243 11.22 1.44 -14.65
N ALA A 244 10.97 0.34 -13.93
CA ALA A 244 11.31 0.13 -12.51
C ALA A 244 12.83 0.14 -12.16
N ARG A 245 13.69 0.50 -13.11
CA ARG A 245 15.16 0.47 -12.97
C ARG A 245 15.75 1.80 -12.48
N SER A 246 14.92 2.84 -12.41
CA SER A 246 15.35 4.19 -12.04
C SER A 246 14.94 4.47 -10.59
N ASP A 247 15.90 4.89 -9.77
CA ASP A 247 15.65 5.39 -8.41
C ASP A 247 14.88 6.73 -8.39
N GLN A 248 14.28 7.15 -9.52
CA GLN A 248 13.57 8.42 -9.69
C GLN A 248 12.09 8.34 -9.31
N ASP A 249 11.74 7.50 -8.33
CA ASP A 249 10.38 7.33 -7.79
C ASP A 249 9.77 8.62 -7.19
N HIS A 250 10.55 9.69 -7.07
CA HIS A 250 10.13 11.00 -6.55
C HIS A 250 9.12 11.74 -7.45
N THR A 251 9.02 11.35 -8.73
CA THR A 251 8.22 12.06 -9.75
C THR A 251 6.70 11.87 -9.57
N TYR A 252 6.27 10.83 -8.84
CA TYR A 252 4.84 10.46 -8.71
C TYR A 252 4.20 10.98 -7.42
N PHE A 253 4.96 11.60 -6.53
CA PHE A 253 4.44 12.09 -5.26
C PHE A 253 3.22 12.99 -5.42
N LEU A 254 3.20 13.82 -6.47
CA LEU A 254 2.03 14.64 -6.77
C LEU A 254 0.82 13.80 -7.21
N ALA A 255 1.01 12.72 -7.97
CA ALA A 255 -0.07 11.84 -8.38
C ALA A 255 -0.78 11.25 -7.15
N TRP A 256 0.01 10.73 -6.21
CA TRP A 256 -0.49 10.20 -4.94
C TRP A 256 -1.14 11.28 -4.06
N LYS A 257 -0.55 12.48 -3.97
CA LYS A 257 -1.14 13.61 -3.21
C LYS A 257 -2.46 14.07 -3.81
N SER A 258 -2.56 14.10 -5.13
CA SER A 258 -3.69 14.67 -5.86
C SER A 258 -4.99 13.86 -5.75
N VAL A 259 -4.92 12.60 -5.32
CA VAL A 259 -6.09 11.74 -5.14
C VAL A 259 -6.54 11.63 -3.69
N LEU A 260 -5.84 12.27 -2.77
CA LEU A 260 -6.27 12.39 -1.38
C LEU A 260 -7.37 13.45 -1.25
N GLY A 261 -8.33 13.17 -0.37
CA GLY A 261 -9.32 14.15 0.08
C GLY A 261 -8.67 15.27 0.90
N HIS A 262 -9.34 16.43 0.96
CA HIS A 262 -8.85 17.61 1.68
C HIS A 262 -8.49 17.32 3.14
N GLU A 263 -9.33 16.57 3.86
CA GLU A 263 -9.09 16.20 5.26
C GLU A 263 -7.77 15.43 5.44
N ASN A 264 -7.47 14.48 4.56
CA ASN A 264 -6.23 13.71 4.63
C ASN A 264 -5.00 14.57 4.32
N ILE A 265 -5.12 15.52 3.38
CA ILE A 265 -4.03 16.45 3.06
C ILE A 265 -3.77 17.38 4.26
N GLU A 266 -4.82 17.92 4.86
CA GLU A 266 -4.71 18.80 6.03
C GLU A 266 -4.05 18.08 7.21
N GLN A 267 -4.45 16.83 7.49
CA GLN A 267 -3.84 16.03 8.54
C GLN A 267 -2.34 15.81 8.29
N VAL A 268 -1.97 15.41 7.06
CA VAL A 268 -0.57 15.20 6.67
C VAL A 268 0.25 16.49 6.80
N GLU A 269 -0.29 17.63 6.37
CA GLU A 269 0.39 18.92 6.49
C GLU A 269 0.55 19.34 7.96
N GLN A 270 -0.44 19.09 8.82
CA GLN A 270 -0.34 19.32 10.27
C GLN A 270 0.73 18.45 10.93
N GLU A 271 0.79 17.16 10.59
CA GLU A 271 1.78 16.23 11.15
C GLU A 271 3.21 16.58 10.71
N ASN A 272 3.39 16.93 9.44
CA ASN A 272 4.66 17.42 8.91
C ASN A 272 5.10 18.72 9.58
N GLN A 273 4.18 19.69 9.71
CA GLN A 273 4.46 20.94 10.42
C GLN A 273 4.89 20.67 11.86
N ALA A 274 4.15 19.83 12.58
CA ALA A 274 4.47 19.50 13.97
C ALA A 274 5.82 18.78 14.08
N TRP A 275 6.19 17.96 13.08
CA TRP A 275 7.51 17.34 13.03
C TRP A 275 8.62 18.38 12.82
N ASP A 276 8.46 19.30 11.86
CA ASP A 276 9.42 20.36 11.56
C ASP A 276 9.64 21.27 12.76
N GLU A 277 8.57 21.65 13.47
CA GLU A 277 8.63 22.45 14.70
C GLU A 277 9.39 21.73 15.82
N ARG A 278 9.09 20.44 16.06
CA ARG A 278 9.80 19.63 17.07
C ARG A 278 11.29 19.44 16.74
N ASN A 279 11.66 19.50 15.48
CA ASN A 279 13.04 19.25 15.02
C ASN A 279 13.75 20.53 14.54
N ALA A 280 13.18 21.72 14.74
CA ALA A 280 13.71 22.98 14.22
C ALA A 280 15.18 23.24 14.64
N ASP A 281 15.54 22.92 15.88
CA ASP A 281 16.92 23.07 16.37
C ASP A 281 17.87 22.04 15.75
N ARG A 282 17.40 20.82 15.49
CA ARG A 282 18.19 19.80 14.77
C ARG A 282 18.43 20.18 13.32
N LEU A 283 17.42 20.76 12.65
CA LEU A 283 17.54 21.27 11.29
C LEU A 283 18.54 22.43 11.23
N ARG A 284 18.45 23.37 12.17
CA ARG A 284 19.43 24.48 12.30
C ARG A 284 20.85 23.97 12.56
N ASN A 285 21.04 22.98 13.42
CA ASN A 285 22.36 22.42 13.69
C ASN A 285 22.95 21.69 12.46
N ARG A 286 22.11 21.02 11.65
CA ARG A 286 22.57 20.44 10.37
C ARG A 286 23.04 21.51 9.38
N LEU A 287 22.36 22.66 9.31
CA LEU A 287 22.79 23.80 8.49
C LEU A 287 24.23 24.24 8.80
N LEU A 288 24.53 24.36 10.10
CA LEU A 288 25.85 24.81 10.58
C LEU A 288 26.95 23.77 10.35
N SER A 289 26.60 22.49 10.27
CA SER A 289 27.57 21.42 9.96
C SER A 289 27.91 21.29 8.47
N GLN A 290 27.12 21.93 7.59
CA GLN A 290 27.33 21.93 6.14
C GLN A 290 27.99 23.24 5.63
N SER A 291 28.28 24.20 6.51
CA SER A 291 29.05 25.43 6.23
C SER A 291 30.50 25.28 6.67
#